data_AF-A0A820QWW8-F1
#
_entry.id   AF-A0A820QWW8-F1
#
_cell.length_a   1.000
_cell.length_b   1.000
_cell.length_c   1.000
_cell.angle_alpha   90.00
_cell.angle_beta   90.00
_cell.angle_gamma   90.00
#
_symmetry.space_group_name_H-M   'P 1'
#
loop_
_entity.id
_entity.type
_entity.pdbx_description
1 polymer ?
#
loop_
_entity_poly.entity_id
_entity_poly.type
_entity_poly.pdbx_seq_one_letter_code
_entity_poly.pdbx_strand_id
1 'polypeptide(L)'
;MVGYVVQDDILSGTLTVHENIFFSANLRLPYTMIHKQRLARVEEVIEQLSLRSCANTRIGTEFKRGVSGGERKRTCIAMELVLSPKILFLDEPTTGLDASTACDVMKCLKNLSRNGCTIVFSIHQPRQSIFELFDTVLLLSNGRIVYLGPSNSLHTYFIDHGFPYRESNNPADFALDLLIQEARNDRITNLYEAYLNSSMHNLMINRLKDISHDSSNARVQEEQPLRNIASDLFYVSQRTLRNAIRNSALLAWQNAVAIILAVLTGLLYYQLPQTIGSGVQNRLGGLFFVIVNQIFSTATALEPFIKERALFIHVSIS
;
A
#
# COMPACT_ATOMS: atom_id res chain seq x y z
N MET A 1 -6.77 -8.62 15.01
CA MET A 1 -6.61 -7.63 13.94
C MET A 1 -5.29 -7.88 13.23
N VAL A 2 -5.34 -7.99 11.91
CA VAL A 2 -4.22 -8.23 11.00
C VAL A 2 -4.00 -6.95 10.20
N GLY A 3 -2.76 -6.59 9.88
CA GLY A 3 -2.44 -5.50 8.94
C GLY A 3 -1.98 -6.06 7.60
N TYR A 4 -2.33 -5.40 6.50
CA TYR A 4 -1.88 -5.78 5.15
C TYR A 4 -1.36 -4.55 4.40
N VAL A 5 -0.11 -4.64 3.93
CA VAL A 5 0.53 -3.62 3.11
C VAL A 5 0.63 -4.16 1.69
N VAL A 6 -0.08 -3.53 0.77
CA VAL A 6 -0.04 -3.88 -0.66
C VAL A 6 1.27 -3.45 -1.32
N GLN A 7 1.55 -4.01 -2.50
CA GLN A 7 2.75 -3.72 -3.29
C GLN A 7 2.80 -2.25 -3.73
N ASP A 8 1.68 -1.72 -4.24
CA ASP A 8 1.56 -0.33 -4.67
C ASP A 8 1.44 0.64 -3.50
N ASP A 9 2.22 1.72 -3.50
CA ASP A 9 2.16 2.70 -2.42
C ASP A 9 0.92 3.61 -2.53
N ILE A 10 -0.20 3.20 -1.94
CA ILE A 10 -1.47 3.92 -1.98
C ILE A 10 -1.50 5.01 -0.89
N LEU A 11 -1.00 6.20 -1.22
CA LEU A 11 -0.92 7.37 -0.33
C LEU A 11 -1.48 8.63 -0.98
N SER A 12 -1.94 9.59 -0.16
CA SER A 12 -2.28 10.92 -0.67
C SER A 12 -1.01 11.77 -0.83
N GLY A 13 -0.62 12.01 -2.08
CA GLY A 13 0.61 12.73 -2.44
C GLY A 13 0.69 14.19 -1.98
N THR A 14 -0.45 14.86 -1.80
CA THR A 14 -0.53 16.28 -1.39
C THR A 14 -0.46 16.48 0.13
N LEU A 15 -0.66 15.41 0.89
CA LEU A 15 -0.59 15.36 2.33
C LEU A 15 0.84 15.03 2.79
N THR A 16 1.15 15.40 4.03
CA THR A 16 2.40 15.03 4.69
C THR A 16 2.37 13.59 5.19
N VAL A 17 3.55 13.06 5.54
CA VAL A 17 3.67 11.75 6.20
C VAL A 17 2.77 11.69 7.44
N HIS A 18 2.88 12.66 8.35
CA HIS A 18 2.06 12.73 9.55
C HIS A 18 0.56 12.82 9.22
N GLU A 19 0.17 13.63 8.23
CA GLU A 19 -1.25 13.76 7.84
C GLU A 19 -1.83 12.45 7.29
N ASN A 20 -1.07 11.67 6.52
CA ASN A 20 -1.52 10.36 6.01
C ASN A 20 -1.71 9.37 7.17
N ILE A 21 -0.74 9.28 8.08
CA ILE A 21 -0.81 8.37 9.24
C ILE A 21 -1.96 8.79 10.18
N PHE A 22 -2.09 10.09 10.46
CA PHE A 22 -3.16 10.62 11.29
C PHE A 22 -4.54 10.42 10.67
N PHE A 23 -4.65 10.52 9.34
CA PHE A 23 -5.89 10.21 8.63
C PHE A 23 -6.27 8.73 8.76
N SER A 24 -5.31 7.80 8.58
CA SER A 24 -5.53 6.37 8.84
C SER A 24 -6.01 6.12 10.28
N ALA A 25 -5.33 6.75 11.24
CA ALA A 25 -5.67 6.67 12.66
C ALA A 25 -7.09 7.17 12.95
N ASN A 26 -7.53 8.27 12.34
CA ASN A 26 -8.89 8.81 12.56
C ASN A 26 -10.00 7.90 12.05
N LEU A 27 -9.76 7.16 10.98
CA LEU A 27 -10.76 6.28 10.35
C LEU A 27 -10.80 4.87 10.94
N ARG A 28 -9.67 4.38 11.45
CA ARG A 28 -9.52 2.96 11.83
C ARG A 28 -9.40 2.74 13.33
N LEU A 29 -8.97 3.74 14.12
CA LEU A 29 -8.94 3.60 15.59
C LEU A 29 -10.34 3.79 16.20
N PRO A 30 -10.61 3.17 17.37
CA PRO A 30 -11.89 3.29 18.04
C PRO A 30 -12.34 4.74 18.25
N TYR A 31 -13.64 5.00 18.05
CA TYR A 31 -14.21 6.35 18.24
C TYR A 31 -14.10 6.82 19.70
N THR A 32 -14.05 5.88 20.64
CA THR A 32 -13.91 6.14 22.09
C THR A 32 -12.53 6.68 22.46
N MET A 33 -11.53 6.49 21.59
CA MET A 33 -10.17 6.97 21.83
C MET A 33 -10.12 8.50 21.71
N ILE A 34 -9.63 9.15 22.76
CA ILE A 34 -9.53 10.61 22.83
C ILE A 34 -8.47 11.10 21.83
N HIS A 35 -8.69 12.27 21.22
CA HIS A 35 -7.77 12.89 20.25
C HIS A 35 -6.30 12.90 20.70
N LYS A 36 -6.03 13.19 21.98
CA LYS A 36 -4.65 13.19 22.53
C LYS A 36 -3.99 11.80 22.47
N GLN A 37 -4.74 10.75 22.78
CA GLN A 37 -4.25 9.36 22.71
C GLN A 37 -4.00 8.94 21.26
N ARG A 38 -4.90 9.35 20.35
CA ARG A 38 -4.76 9.12 18.92
C ARG A 38 -3.49 9.77 18.36
N LEU A 39 -3.24 11.03 18.72
CA LEU A 39 -2.02 11.74 18.32
C LEU A 39 -0.77 11.06 18.89
N ALA A 40 -0.80 10.66 20.16
CA ALA A 40 0.31 9.94 20.78
C ALA A 40 0.61 8.61 20.06
N ARG A 41 -0.42 7.87 19.63
CA ARG A 41 -0.25 6.64 18.84
C ARG A 41 0.42 6.90 17.49
N VAL A 42 0.04 7.99 16.83
CA VAL A 42 0.64 8.39 15.54
C VAL A 42 2.12 8.74 15.71
N GLU A 43 2.46 9.53 16.72
CA GLU A 43 3.85 9.89 17.04
C GLU A 43 4.70 8.66 17.39
N GLU A 44 4.14 7.71 18.15
CA GLU A 44 4.81 6.45 18.46
C GLU A 44 5.18 5.67 17.19
N VAL A 45 4.25 5.55 16.25
CA VAL A 45 4.49 4.86 14.97
C VAL A 45 5.51 5.59 14.09
N ILE A 46 5.45 6.93 14.06
CA ILE A 46 6.43 7.75 13.33
C ILE A 46 7.84 7.51 13.86
N GLU A 47 8.01 7.39 15.18
CA GLU A 47 9.30 7.11 15.80
C GLU A 47 9.74 5.65 15.55
N GLN A 48 8.84 4.67 15.67
CA GLN A 48 9.13 3.25 15.42
C GLN A 48 9.66 2.99 14.00
N LEU A 49 9.18 3.74 13.02
CA LEU A 49 9.62 3.63 11.62
C LEU A 49 10.63 4.70 11.20
N SER A 50 11.19 5.45 12.16
CA SER A 50 12.21 6.47 11.93
C SER A 50 11.81 7.50 10.86
N LEU A 51 10.54 7.92 10.89
CA LEU A 51 9.94 8.88 9.94
C LEU A 51 9.97 10.33 10.44
N ARG A 52 10.57 10.58 11.60
CA ARG A 52 10.53 11.90 12.27
C ARG A 52 11.10 13.03 11.45
N SER A 53 12.18 12.79 10.70
CA SER A 53 12.80 13.77 9.81
C SER A 53 11.88 14.23 8.66
N CYS A 54 10.98 13.35 8.19
CA CYS A 54 10.08 13.61 7.07
C CYS A 54 8.60 13.69 7.47
N ALA A 55 8.27 13.67 8.77
CA ALA A 55 6.89 13.70 9.28
C ALA A 55 6.06 14.86 8.70
N ASN A 56 6.67 16.03 8.54
CA ASN A 56 6.02 17.24 8.00
C ASN A 56 6.28 17.45 6.50
N THR A 57 6.95 16.52 5.84
CA THR A 57 7.24 16.55 4.40
C THR A 57 6.09 15.91 3.63
N ARG A 58 5.71 16.51 2.49
CA ARG A 58 4.68 15.96 1.60
C ARG A 58 5.16 14.67 0.94
N ILE A 59 4.26 13.70 0.79
CA ILE A 59 4.57 12.43 0.10
C ILE A 59 5.02 12.66 -1.34
N GLY A 60 4.48 13.70 -1.98
CA GLY A 60 4.76 14.05 -3.37
C GLY A 60 3.79 13.38 -4.33
N THR A 61 3.63 13.99 -5.50
CA THR A 61 2.84 13.49 -6.61
C THR A 61 3.76 13.13 -7.78
N GLU A 62 3.23 12.53 -8.84
CA GLU A 62 3.98 12.26 -10.09
C GLU A 62 4.64 13.54 -10.64
N PHE A 63 4.00 14.69 -10.44
CA PHE A 63 4.48 15.99 -10.94
C PHE A 63 5.32 16.76 -9.93
N LYS A 64 5.28 16.38 -8.64
CA LYS A 64 5.97 17.11 -7.57
C LYS A 64 6.68 16.16 -6.64
N ARG A 65 8.01 16.23 -6.65
CA ARG A 65 8.87 15.45 -5.75
C ARG A 65 8.47 15.68 -4.29
N GLY A 66 8.44 14.59 -3.54
CA GLY A 66 8.20 14.58 -2.09
C GLY A 66 9.28 13.74 -1.38
N VAL A 67 8.84 12.92 -0.43
CA VAL A 67 9.69 11.99 0.31
C VAL A 67 10.37 10.95 -0.60
N SER A 68 11.43 10.31 -0.10
CA SER A 68 12.08 9.20 -0.79
C SER A 68 11.19 7.95 -0.90
N GLY A 69 11.53 7.02 -1.79
CA GLY A 69 10.78 5.76 -1.95
C GLY A 69 10.72 4.95 -0.66
N GLY A 70 11.82 4.89 0.11
CA GLY A 70 11.84 4.18 1.40
C GLY A 70 10.98 4.84 2.46
N GLU A 71 11.01 6.17 2.56
CA GLU A 71 10.13 6.91 3.47
C GLU A 71 8.66 6.74 3.07
N ARG A 72 8.37 6.72 1.78
CA ARG A 72 7.04 6.44 1.24
C ARG A 72 6.56 5.05 1.68
N LYS A 73 7.36 4.00 1.43
CA LYS A 73 7.02 2.63 1.82
C LYS A 73 6.88 2.48 3.34
N ARG A 74 7.77 3.09 4.14
CA ARG A 74 7.63 3.14 5.60
C ARG A 74 6.36 3.87 6.04
N THR A 75 5.90 4.88 5.30
CA THR A 75 4.62 5.55 5.58
C THR A 75 3.43 4.62 5.31
N CYS A 76 3.47 3.80 4.25
CA CYS A 76 2.45 2.77 4.02
C CYS A 76 2.40 1.77 5.20
N ILE A 77 3.57 1.31 5.66
CA ILE A 77 3.66 0.42 6.83
C ILE A 77 3.14 1.11 8.09
N ALA A 78 3.45 2.40 8.29
CA ALA A 78 2.96 3.20 9.41
C ALA A 78 1.43 3.23 9.46
N MET A 79 0.79 3.42 8.31
CA MET A 79 -0.67 3.50 8.20
C MET A 79 -1.39 2.22 8.62
N GLU A 80 -0.75 1.06 8.49
CA GLU A 80 -1.25 -0.22 9.03
C GLU A 80 -0.87 -0.39 10.50
N LEU A 81 0.34 0.04 10.88
CA LEU A 81 0.87 -0.13 12.22
C LEU A 81 0.12 0.69 13.27
N VAL A 82 -0.58 1.79 12.92
CA VAL A 82 -1.40 2.57 13.87
C VAL A 82 -2.38 1.71 14.67
N LEU A 83 -2.86 0.61 14.10
CA LEU A 83 -3.78 -0.34 14.73
C LEU A 83 -3.11 -1.33 15.70
N SER A 84 -1.79 -1.30 15.80
CA SER A 84 -1.01 -2.29 16.57
C SER A 84 -1.34 -3.74 16.19
N PRO A 85 -1.33 -4.11 14.89
CA PRO A 85 -1.64 -5.48 14.48
C PRO A 85 -0.61 -6.46 15.06
N LYS A 86 -1.07 -7.63 15.48
CA LYS A 86 -0.17 -8.72 15.93
C LYS A 86 0.48 -9.45 14.76
N ILE A 87 -0.15 -9.41 13.59
CA ILE A 87 0.32 -10.03 12.35
C ILE A 87 0.27 -8.96 11.26
N LEU A 88 1.39 -8.76 10.58
CA LEU A 88 1.54 -7.82 9.48
C LEU A 88 1.95 -8.58 8.22
N PHE A 89 1.12 -8.50 7.18
CA PHE A 89 1.41 -9.02 5.86
C PHE A 89 1.93 -7.89 4.96
N LEU A 90 2.99 -8.12 4.20
CA LEU A 90 3.50 -7.16 3.21
C LEU A 90 3.72 -7.83 1.86
N ASP A 91 3.19 -7.22 0.81
CA ASP A 91 3.44 -7.68 -0.55
C ASP A 91 4.63 -6.90 -1.15
N GLU A 92 5.72 -7.61 -1.42
CA GLU A 92 6.97 -7.12 -1.99
C GLU A 92 7.45 -5.75 -1.44
N PRO A 93 7.75 -5.65 -0.14
CA PRO A 93 8.05 -4.36 0.50
C PRO A 93 9.35 -3.69 0.00
N THR A 94 10.18 -4.40 -0.76
CA THR A 94 11.45 -3.90 -1.29
C THR A 94 11.38 -3.50 -2.76
N THR A 95 10.26 -3.74 -3.45
CA THR A 95 10.13 -3.44 -4.88
C THR A 95 10.19 -1.94 -5.15
N GLY A 96 10.95 -1.54 -6.18
CA GLY A 96 11.14 -0.14 -6.55
C GLY A 96 12.11 0.65 -5.67
N LEU A 97 12.77 0.01 -4.69
CA LEU A 97 13.77 0.63 -3.83
C LEU A 97 15.19 0.29 -4.28
N ASP A 98 16.12 1.22 -4.10
CA ASP A 98 17.54 0.89 -4.15
C ASP A 98 17.92 0.00 -2.96
N ALA A 99 19.04 -0.70 -3.07
CA ALA A 99 19.40 -1.73 -2.11
C ALA A 99 19.70 -1.25 -0.70
N SER A 100 20.20 -0.01 -0.54
CA SER A 100 20.44 0.54 0.79
C SER A 100 19.11 0.82 1.46
N THR A 101 18.21 1.49 0.73
CA THR A 101 16.87 1.82 1.22
C THR A 101 16.03 0.57 1.51
N ALA A 102 16.11 -0.45 0.65
CA ALA A 102 15.46 -1.74 0.89
C ALA A 102 15.96 -2.40 2.18
N CYS A 103 17.28 -2.40 2.41
CA CYS A 103 17.87 -2.95 3.64
C CYS A 103 17.38 -2.20 4.89
N ASP A 104 17.25 -0.88 4.83
CA ASP A 104 16.74 -0.08 5.95
C ASP A 104 15.27 -0.38 6.24
N VAL A 105 14.43 -0.56 5.22
CA VAL A 105 13.04 -1.01 5.39
C VAL A 105 13.00 -2.38 6.06
N MET A 106 13.83 -3.33 5.62
CA MET A 106 13.87 -4.68 6.20
C MET A 106 14.38 -4.70 7.64
N LYS A 107 15.32 -3.81 8.01
CA LYS A 107 15.74 -3.63 9.41
C LYS A 107 14.61 -3.08 10.28
N CYS A 108 13.81 -2.13 9.77
CA CYS A 108 12.62 -1.65 10.48
C CYS A 108 11.64 -2.81 10.74
N LEU A 109 11.35 -3.64 9.72
CA LEU A 109 10.52 -4.83 9.89
C LEU A 109 11.13 -5.80 10.91
N LYS A 110 12.44 -6.05 10.86
CA LYS A 110 13.10 -6.92 11.84
C LYS A 110 12.93 -6.40 13.28
N ASN A 111 12.99 -5.09 13.49
CA ASN A 111 12.77 -4.49 14.80
C ASN A 111 11.31 -4.62 15.26
N LEU A 112 10.34 -4.43 14.36
CA LEU A 112 8.93 -4.69 14.66
C LEU A 112 8.68 -6.15 15.04
N SER A 113 9.35 -7.09 14.35
CA SER A 113 9.29 -8.52 14.67
C SER A 113 9.80 -8.82 16.08
N ARG A 114 10.93 -8.22 16.46
CA ARG A 114 11.50 -8.34 17.82
C ARG A 114 10.57 -7.77 18.91
N ASN A 115 9.72 -6.82 18.56
CA ASN A 115 8.72 -6.25 19.47
C ASN A 115 7.41 -7.06 19.54
N GLY A 116 7.39 -8.27 18.97
CA GLY A 116 6.26 -9.21 19.09
C GLY A 116 5.23 -9.14 17.96
N CYS A 117 5.52 -8.42 16.87
CA CYS A 117 4.69 -8.44 15.66
C CYS A 117 5.12 -9.61 14.75
N THR A 118 4.25 -10.55 14.44
CA THR A 118 4.54 -11.54 13.39
C THR A 118 4.52 -10.86 12.03
N ILE A 119 5.57 -11.00 11.24
CA ILE A 119 5.67 -10.37 9.91
C ILE A 119 5.78 -11.45 8.85
N VAL A 120 4.91 -11.38 7.86
CA VAL A 120 4.90 -12.27 6.69
C VAL A 120 5.02 -11.40 5.46
N PHE A 121 5.94 -11.70 4.56
CA PHE A 121 6.09 -10.92 3.34
C PHE A 121 6.56 -11.77 2.15
N SER A 122 6.17 -11.35 0.95
CA SER A 122 6.76 -11.81 -0.31
C SER A 122 7.98 -10.95 -0.64
N ILE A 123 9.01 -11.53 -1.27
CA ILE A 123 10.18 -10.77 -1.74
C ILE A 123 10.75 -11.39 -3.01
N HIS A 124 11.06 -10.54 -3.99
CA HIS A 124 11.69 -10.95 -5.23
C HIS A 124 13.21 -10.77 -5.13
N GLN A 125 13.97 -11.87 -5.18
CA GLN A 125 15.44 -11.89 -5.25
C GLN A 125 16.14 -10.95 -4.24
N PRO A 126 16.05 -11.23 -2.92
CA PRO A 126 16.68 -10.40 -1.91
C PRO A 126 18.21 -10.51 -1.99
N ARG A 127 18.90 -9.37 -1.83
CA ARG A 127 20.36 -9.39 -1.60
C ARG A 127 20.70 -10.18 -0.34
N GLN A 128 21.91 -10.73 -0.29
CA GLN A 128 22.40 -11.49 0.86
C GLN A 128 22.21 -10.76 2.20
N SER A 129 22.54 -9.46 2.26
CA SER A 129 22.38 -8.65 3.48
C SER A 129 20.94 -8.52 3.97
N ILE A 130 19.96 -8.65 3.07
CA ILE A 130 18.53 -8.69 3.42
C ILE A 130 18.14 -10.10 3.84
N PHE A 131 18.59 -11.12 3.10
CA PHE A 131 18.30 -12.52 3.39
C PHE A 131 18.76 -12.94 4.79
N GLU A 132 19.92 -12.45 5.24
CA GLU A 132 20.46 -12.68 6.58
C GLU A 132 19.54 -12.15 7.71
N LEU A 133 18.59 -11.27 7.42
CA LEU A 133 17.62 -10.78 8.41
C LEU A 133 16.45 -11.75 8.62
N PHE A 134 16.25 -12.73 7.73
CA PHE A 134 15.07 -13.60 7.76
C PHE A 134 15.19 -14.65 8.86
N ASP A 135 14.10 -14.89 9.58
CA ASP A 135 14.03 -15.98 10.56
C ASP A 135 13.61 -17.30 9.91
N THR A 136 12.70 -17.24 8.95
CA THR A 136 12.09 -18.40 8.30
C THR A 136 11.84 -18.08 6.83
N VAL A 137 12.07 -19.05 5.96
CA VAL A 137 11.86 -18.97 4.52
C VAL A 137 10.80 -19.99 4.13
N LEU A 138 9.78 -19.51 3.42
CA LEU A 138 8.84 -20.34 2.67
C LEU A 138 9.17 -20.20 1.20
N LEU A 139 9.53 -21.30 0.55
CA LEU A 139 9.84 -21.34 -0.86
C LEU A 139 8.73 -22.09 -1.60
N LEU A 140 8.14 -21.43 -2.59
CA LEU A 140 7.04 -21.94 -3.40
C LEU A 140 7.47 -22.13 -4.85
N SER A 141 6.98 -23.20 -5.48
CA SER A 141 7.08 -23.42 -6.93
C SER A 141 5.75 -23.97 -7.45
N ASN A 142 5.15 -23.31 -8.45
CA ASN A 142 3.85 -23.68 -9.03
C ASN A 142 2.75 -23.97 -7.99
N GLY A 143 2.69 -23.14 -6.93
CA GLY A 143 1.72 -23.28 -5.84
C GLY A 143 2.02 -24.40 -4.82
N ARG A 144 3.16 -25.09 -4.94
CA ARG A 144 3.60 -26.15 -4.03
C ARG A 144 4.76 -25.69 -3.14
N ILE A 145 4.79 -26.17 -1.90
CA ILE A 145 5.86 -25.88 -0.95
C ILE A 145 7.07 -26.75 -1.26
N VAL A 146 8.19 -26.11 -1.61
CA VAL A 146 9.47 -26.81 -1.84
C VAL A 146 10.32 -26.83 -0.57
N TYR A 147 10.23 -25.76 0.22
CA TYR A 147 10.95 -25.63 1.47
C TYR A 147 10.17 -24.73 2.43
N LEU A 148 10.12 -25.10 3.70
CA LEU A 148 9.70 -24.22 4.78
C LEU A 148 10.57 -24.49 6.00
N GLY A 149 11.31 -23.49 6.43
CA GLY A 149 12.17 -23.63 7.60
C GLY A 149 13.10 -22.45 7.84
N PRO A 150 14.05 -22.60 8.78
CA PRO A 150 15.01 -21.56 9.11
C PRO A 150 15.82 -21.11 7.90
N SER A 151 16.00 -19.78 7.74
CA SER A 151 16.74 -19.21 6.60
C SER A 151 18.17 -19.77 6.47
N ASN A 152 18.84 -19.98 7.59
CA ASN A 152 20.20 -20.52 7.66
C ASN A 152 20.31 -21.97 7.17
N SER A 153 19.25 -22.78 7.25
CA SER A 153 19.24 -24.18 6.82
C SER A 153 18.87 -24.37 5.35
N LEU A 154 18.52 -23.29 4.63
CA LEU A 154 18.07 -23.37 3.23
C LEU A 154 19.11 -24.02 2.31
N HIS A 155 20.37 -23.59 2.40
CA HIS A 155 21.44 -24.12 1.56
C HIS A 155 21.75 -25.58 1.89
N THR A 156 21.78 -25.96 3.17
CA THR A 156 21.99 -27.34 3.62
C THR A 156 20.93 -28.27 3.06
N TYR A 157 19.66 -27.83 3.08
CA TYR A 157 18.55 -28.60 2.51
C TYR A 157 18.80 -28.94 1.04
N PHE A 158 19.26 -28.00 0.21
CA PHE A 158 19.54 -28.29 -1.19
C PHE A 158 20.77 -29.18 -1.40
N ILE A 159 21.81 -29.03 -0.57
CA ILE A 159 23.00 -29.91 -0.61
C ILE A 159 22.59 -31.37 -0.33
N ASP A 160 21.76 -31.58 0.69
CA ASP A 160 21.29 -32.92 1.08
C ASP A 160 20.46 -33.60 -0.02
N HIS A 161 19.84 -32.82 -0.90
CA HIS A 161 19.07 -33.31 -2.04
C HIS A 161 19.89 -33.36 -3.34
N GLY A 162 21.22 -33.22 -3.25
CA GLY A 162 22.14 -33.43 -4.38
C GLY A 162 22.37 -32.21 -5.26
N PHE A 163 21.99 -31.01 -4.81
CA PHE A 163 22.24 -29.77 -5.55
C PHE A 163 23.55 -29.12 -5.08
N PRO A 164 24.55 -28.93 -5.98
CA PRO A 164 25.84 -28.38 -5.60
C PRO A 164 25.73 -26.91 -5.21
N TYR A 165 26.06 -26.59 -3.96
CA TYR A 165 26.07 -25.22 -3.44
C TYR A 165 27.50 -24.69 -3.36
N ARG A 166 27.70 -23.41 -3.72
CA ARG A 166 28.97 -22.69 -3.52
C ARG A 166 28.78 -21.66 -2.42
N GLU A 167 29.68 -21.63 -1.45
CA GLU A 167 29.58 -20.71 -0.30
C GLU A 167 29.57 -19.23 -0.68
N SER A 168 30.16 -18.87 -1.84
CA SER A 168 30.14 -17.51 -2.37
C SER A 168 28.78 -17.07 -2.91
N ASN A 169 27.82 -17.98 -3.06
CA ASN A 169 26.52 -17.68 -3.62
C ASN A 169 25.59 -17.11 -2.54
N ASN A 170 24.69 -16.22 -2.95
CA ASN A 170 23.56 -15.85 -2.13
C ASN A 170 22.58 -17.05 -2.07
N PRO A 171 22.22 -17.55 -0.87
CA PRO A 171 21.31 -18.69 -0.74
C PRO A 171 19.96 -18.49 -1.43
N ALA A 172 19.42 -17.26 -1.38
CA ALA A 172 18.15 -16.93 -1.99
C ALA A 172 18.21 -17.00 -3.52
N ASP A 173 19.24 -16.40 -4.12
CA ASP A 173 19.43 -16.41 -5.57
C ASP A 173 19.66 -17.84 -6.07
N PHE A 174 20.50 -18.61 -5.38
CA PHE A 174 20.73 -20.02 -5.69
C PHE A 174 19.42 -20.83 -5.67
N ALA A 175 18.60 -20.67 -4.63
CA ALA A 175 17.34 -21.39 -4.52
C ALA A 175 16.36 -21.01 -5.65
N LEU A 176 16.26 -19.72 -5.98
CA LEU A 176 15.38 -19.24 -7.05
C LEU A 176 15.86 -19.69 -8.43
N ASP A 177 17.16 -19.60 -8.72
CA ASP A 177 17.75 -20.05 -9.98
C ASP A 177 17.54 -21.55 -10.17
N LEU A 178 17.71 -22.34 -9.10
CA LEU A 178 17.45 -23.77 -9.13
C LEU A 178 15.99 -24.06 -9.49
N LEU A 179 15.03 -23.34 -8.88
CA LEU A 179 13.62 -23.50 -9.19
C LEU A 179 13.28 -23.11 -10.63
N ILE A 180 13.92 -22.07 -11.19
CA ILE A 180 13.67 -21.65 -12.57
C ILE A 180 14.26 -22.65 -13.57
N GLN A 181 15.47 -23.12 -13.32
CA GLN A 181 16.16 -24.08 -14.20
C GLN A 181 15.48 -25.44 -14.18
N GLU A 182 15.18 -25.95 -12.99
CA GLU A 182 14.60 -27.29 -12.81
C GLU A 182 13.08 -27.29 -12.97
N ALA A 183 12.39 -26.15 -13.12
CA ALA A 183 10.96 -26.15 -13.47
C ALA A 183 10.68 -26.84 -14.81
N ARG A 184 11.71 -27.03 -15.63
CA ARG A 184 11.65 -27.73 -16.92
C ARG A 184 11.95 -29.23 -16.82
N ASN A 185 12.49 -29.70 -15.70
CA ASN A 185 12.87 -31.09 -15.47
C ASN A 185 12.08 -31.62 -14.26
N ASP A 186 11.51 -32.81 -14.31
CA ASP A 186 10.64 -33.36 -13.23
C ASP A 186 11.29 -33.46 -11.81
N ARG A 187 12.55 -33.04 -11.64
CA ARG A 187 13.29 -32.96 -10.38
C ARG A 187 12.66 -32.05 -9.33
N ILE A 188 11.92 -30.99 -9.71
CA ILE A 188 11.19 -30.17 -8.71
C ILE A 188 10.03 -30.95 -8.09
N THR A 189 9.37 -31.81 -8.87
CA THR A 189 8.33 -32.69 -8.33
C THR A 189 8.90 -33.60 -7.25
N ASN A 190 10.12 -34.11 -7.46
CA ASN A 190 10.83 -34.91 -6.45
C ASN A 190 11.17 -34.10 -5.19
N LEU A 191 11.52 -32.81 -5.32
CA LEU A 191 11.77 -31.93 -4.17
C LEU A 191 10.51 -31.66 -3.35
N TYR A 192 9.36 -31.52 -4.00
CA TYR A 192 8.07 -31.40 -3.30
C TYR A 192 7.75 -32.66 -2.50
N GLU A 193 7.90 -33.84 -3.11
CA GLU A 193 7.70 -35.11 -2.41
C GLU A 193 8.72 -35.33 -1.29
N ALA A 194 9.97 -34.93 -1.50
CA ALA A 194 11.00 -34.96 -0.48
C ALA A 194 10.67 -34.06 0.71
N TYR A 195 10.15 -32.85 0.45
CA TYR A 195 9.67 -31.96 1.52
C TYR A 195 8.53 -32.62 2.31
N LEU A 196 7.53 -33.21 1.66
CA LEU A 196 6.42 -33.88 2.35
C LEU A 196 6.89 -35.03 3.25
N ASN A 197 7.90 -35.78 2.81
CA ASN A 197 8.49 -36.88 3.58
C ASN A 197 9.53 -36.42 4.62
N SER A 198 9.88 -35.13 4.64
CA SER A 198 10.92 -34.59 5.52
C SER A 198 10.46 -34.50 6.98
N SER A 199 11.45 -34.50 7.89
CA SER A 199 11.21 -34.21 9.31
C SER A 199 10.66 -32.80 9.54
N MET A 200 11.02 -31.84 8.66
CA MET A 200 10.57 -30.45 8.73
C MET A 200 9.06 -30.34 8.51
N HIS A 201 8.54 -31.02 7.49
CA HIS A 201 7.10 -31.06 7.23
C HIS A 201 6.34 -31.71 8.39
N ASN A 202 6.81 -32.85 8.89
CA ASN A 202 6.20 -33.53 10.03
C ASN A 202 6.19 -32.65 11.29
N LEU A 203 7.28 -31.93 11.57
CA LEU A 203 7.36 -30.98 12.69
C LEU A 203 6.34 -29.84 12.53
N MET A 204 6.22 -29.27 11.32
CA MET A 204 5.23 -28.24 11.01
C MET A 204 3.80 -28.74 11.24
N ILE A 205 3.45 -29.91 10.70
CA ILE A 205 2.12 -30.50 10.85
C ILE A 205 1.80 -30.77 12.34
N ASN A 206 2.77 -31.25 13.11
CA ASN A 206 2.58 -31.45 14.55
C ASN A 206 2.33 -30.13 15.28
N ARG A 207 3.13 -29.09 15.00
CA ARG A 207 2.89 -27.74 15.57
C ARG A 207 1.51 -27.19 15.19
N LEU A 208 1.06 -27.41 13.96
CA LEU A 208 -0.27 -26.98 13.52
C LEU A 208 -1.38 -27.72 14.28
N LYS A 209 -1.21 -29.02 14.55
CA LYS A 209 -2.14 -29.80 15.37
C LYS A 209 -2.19 -29.28 16.80
N ASP A 210 -1.04 -29.00 17.41
CA ASP A 210 -0.96 -28.44 18.77
C ASP A 210 -1.67 -27.08 18.85
N ILE A 211 -1.42 -26.18 17.89
CA ILE A 211 -2.09 -24.87 17.81
C ILE A 211 -3.61 -25.04 17.61
N SER A 212 -4.04 -25.99 16.77
CA SER A 212 -5.47 -26.22 16.53
C SER A 212 -6.20 -26.70 17.79
N HIS A 213 -5.54 -27.52 18.61
CA HIS A 213 -6.07 -27.94 19.91
C HIS A 213 -6.19 -26.77 20.88
N ASP A 214 -5.16 -25.92 20.99
CA ASP A 214 -5.19 -24.76 21.88
C ASP A 214 -6.18 -23.67 21.43
N SER A 215 -6.30 -23.45 20.12
CA SER A 215 -7.17 -22.42 19.54
C SER A 215 -8.65 -22.70 19.77
N SER A 216 -9.01 -23.98 19.97
CA SER A 216 -10.38 -24.40 20.32
C SER A 216 -10.86 -23.75 21.64
N ASN A 217 -9.93 -23.37 22.53
CA ASN A 217 -10.22 -22.72 23.81
C ASN A 217 -10.16 -21.18 23.74
N ALA A 218 -9.53 -20.60 22.71
CA ALA A 218 -9.35 -19.17 22.56
C ALA A 218 -10.36 -18.59 21.55
N ARG A 219 -11.53 -18.15 22.03
CA ARG A 219 -12.44 -17.34 21.21
C ARG A 219 -11.75 -16.01 20.89
N VAL A 220 -11.35 -15.82 19.65
CA VAL A 220 -10.94 -14.51 19.14
C VAL A 220 -12.21 -13.66 19.06
N GLN A 221 -12.42 -12.84 20.07
CA GLN A 221 -13.52 -11.88 20.09
C GLN A 221 -13.12 -10.72 19.17
N GLU A 222 -13.59 -10.76 17.92
CA GLU A 222 -13.49 -9.62 17.01
C GLU A 222 -14.46 -8.54 17.51
N GLU A 223 -13.99 -7.69 18.42
CA GLU A 223 -14.63 -6.40 18.65
C GLU A 223 -14.37 -5.52 17.43
N GLN A 224 -15.26 -5.59 16.45
CA GLN A 224 -15.35 -4.62 15.37
C GLN A 224 -15.70 -3.27 16.00
N PRO A 225 -14.83 -2.24 15.91
CA PRO A 225 -15.15 -0.95 16.48
C PRO A 225 -16.42 -0.40 15.80
N LEU A 226 -17.37 0.08 16.60
CA LEU A 226 -18.57 0.78 16.11
C LEU A 226 -18.14 1.95 15.23
N ARG A 227 -18.30 1.80 13.91
CA ARG A 227 -18.02 2.85 12.92
C ARG A 227 -19.08 3.93 12.99
N ASN A 228 -18.66 5.18 13.02
CA ASN A 228 -19.54 6.33 12.91
C ASN A 228 -19.37 6.97 11.53
N ILE A 229 -20.33 6.70 10.64
CA ILE A 229 -20.32 7.16 9.25
C ILE A 229 -20.23 8.71 9.18
N ALA A 230 -20.81 9.43 10.14
CA ALA A 230 -20.77 10.89 10.14
C ALA A 230 -19.36 11.43 10.42
N SER A 231 -18.61 10.82 11.35
CA SER A 231 -17.22 11.20 11.58
C SER A 231 -16.33 10.81 10.42
N ASP A 232 -16.55 9.64 9.83
CA ASP A 232 -15.78 9.19 8.67
C ASP A 232 -15.98 10.13 7.48
N LEU A 233 -17.24 10.50 7.21
CA LEU A 233 -17.58 11.49 6.18
C LEU A 233 -16.91 12.83 6.48
N PHE A 234 -16.93 13.30 7.73
CA PHE A 234 -16.27 14.54 8.13
C PHE A 234 -14.76 14.51 7.85
N TYR A 235 -14.05 13.45 8.27
CA TYR A 235 -12.61 13.33 8.05
C TYR A 235 -12.25 13.19 6.56
N VAL A 236 -13.03 12.39 5.81
CA VAL A 236 -12.84 12.24 4.36
C VAL A 236 -13.07 13.58 3.66
N SER A 237 -14.16 14.29 3.96
CA SER A 237 -14.44 15.61 3.38
C SER A 237 -13.37 16.64 3.73
N GLN A 238 -12.91 16.68 4.98
CA GLN A 238 -11.84 17.57 5.39
C GLN A 238 -10.53 17.28 4.62
N ARG A 239 -10.20 15.99 4.45
CA ARG A 239 -9.03 15.56 3.68
C ARG A 239 -9.17 15.95 2.21
N THR A 240 -10.30 15.66 1.58
CA THR A 240 -10.54 15.97 0.16
C THR A 240 -10.52 17.47 -0.09
N LEU A 241 -11.08 18.28 0.81
CA LEU A 241 -10.98 19.75 0.72
C LEU A 241 -9.54 20.23 0.83
N ARG A 242 -8.76 19.69 1.78
CA ARG A 242 -7.33 20.02 1.93
C ARG A 242 -6.53 19.60 0.70
N ASN A 243 -6.83 18.44 0.12
CA ASN A 243 -6.22 17.95 -1.11
C ASN A 243 -6.52 18.91 -2.28
N ALA A 244 -7.79 19.29 -2.45
CA ALA A 244 -8.23 20.21 -3.49
C ALA A 244 -7.54 21.59 -3.39
N ILE A 245 -7.50 22.19 -2.19
CA ILE A 245 -6.85 23.49 -1.97
C ILE A 245 -5.34 23.42 -2.28
N ARG A 246 -4.67 22.32 -1.91
CA ARG A 246 -3.22 22.15 -2.12
C ARG A 246 -2.87 21.74 -3.54
N ASN A 247 -3.79 21.13 -4.28
CA ASN A 247 -3.66 20.87 -5.70
C ASN A 247 -4.18 22.06 -6.53
N SER A 248 -3.58 23.23 -6.31
CA SER A 248 -3.99 24.47 -6.97
C SER A 248 -3.78 24.44 -8.48
N ALA A 249 -2.89 23.58 -9.00
CA ALA A 249 -2.62 23.48 -10.43
C ALA A 249 -3.84 22.96 -11.21
N LEU A 250 -4.49 21.90 -10.72
CA LEU A 250 -5.70 21.35 -11.35
C LEU A 250 -6.85 22.37 -11.33
N LEU A 251 -7.07 23.01 -10.18
CA LEU A 251 -8.10 24.04 -10.04
C LEU A 251 -7.83 25.27 -10.92
N ALA A 252 -6.57 25.73 -10.98
CA ALA A 252 -6.18 26.86 -11.81
C ALA A 252 -6.38 26.55 -13.30
N TRP A 253 -6.01 25.34 -13.74
CA TRP A 253 -6.21 24.91 -15.13
C TRP A 253 -7.69 24.86 -15.51
N GLN A 254 -8.53 24.27 -14.65
CA GLN A 254 -9.98 24.23 -14.86
C GLN A 254 -10.58 25.63 -14.97
N ASN A 255 -10.22 26.54 -14.07
CA ASN A 255 -10.70 27.93 -14.10
C ASN A 255 -10.20 28.70 -15.32
N ALA A 256 -8.94 28.49 -15.73
CA ALA A 256 -8.38 29.12 -16.93
C ALA A 256 -9.13 28.70 -18.20
N VAL A 257 -9.38 27.40 -18.37
CA VAL A 257 -10.16 26.87 -19.50
C VAL A 257 -11.58 27.42 -19.49
N ALA A 258 -12.22 27.49 -18.31
CA ALA A 258 -13.57 28.05 -18.17
C ALA A 258 -13.62 29.54 -18.56
N ILE A 259 -12.64 30.35 -18.15
CA ILE A 259 -12.55 31.78 -18.50
C ILE A 259 -12.34 31.95 -20.01
N ILE A 260 -11.43 31.18 -20.61
CA ILE A 260 -11.17 31.25 -22.06
C ILE A 260 -12.43 30.91 -22.85
N LEU A 261 -13.12 29.84 -22.48
CA LEU A 261 -14.37 29.45 -23.12
C LEU A 261 -15.46 30.50 -22.93
N ALA A 262 -15.59 31.08 -21.73
CA ALA A 262 -16.54 32.15 -21.46
C ALA A 262 -16.27 33.40 -22.33
N VAL A 263 -15.00 33.79 -22.49
CA VAL A 263 -14.61 34.91 -23.37
C VAL A 263 -14.91 34.58 -24.83
N LEU A 264 -14.57 33.37 -25.30
CA LEU A 264 -14.87 32.95 -26.67
C LEU A 264 -16.37 32.93 -26.97
N THR A 265 -17.18 32.37 -26.06
CA THR A 265 -18.65 32.41 -26.18
C THR A 265 -19.16 33.84 -26.17
N GLY A 266 -18.65 34.70 -25.29
CA GLY A 266 -19.02 36.11 -25.22
C GLY A 266 -18.68 36.89 -26.50
N LEU A 267 -17.56 36.58 -27.14
CA LEU A 267 -17.15 37.17 -28.42
C LEU A 267 -17.99 36.65 -29.59
N LEU A 268 -18.30 35.34 -29.63
CA LEU A 268 -19.09 34.72 -30.70
C LEU A 268 -20.53 35.24 -30.71
N TYR A 269 -21.09 35.45 -29.52
CA TYR A 269 -22.45 35.99 -29.31
C TYR A 269 -22.43 37.48 -28.93
N TYR A 270 -21.39 38.23 -29.34
CA TYR A 270 -21.28 39.65 -29.03
C TYR A 270 -22.35 40.45 -29.79
N GLN A 271 -23.04 41.35 -29.07
CA GLN A 271 -24.04 42.28 -29.63
C GLN A 271 -25.10 41.61 -30.53
N LEU A 272 -25.81 40.61 -30.01
CA LEU A 272 -26.85 39.91 -30.76
C LEU A 272 -27.99 40.85 -31.22
N PRO A 273 -28.41 40.79 -32.49
CA PRO A 273 -29.51 41.61 -33.00
C PRO A 273 -30.82 41.28 -32.28
N GLN A 274 -31.67 42.29 -32.09
CA GLN A 274 -32.98 42.14 -31.43
C GLN A 274 -34.10 41.64 -32.36
N THR A 275 -33.74 41.07 -33.52
CA THR A 275 -34.67 40.53 -34.50
C THR A 275 -35.35 39.25 -34.00
N ILE A 276 -36.66 39.12 -34.24
CA ILE A 276 -37.49 38.02 -33.70
C ILE A 276 -37.03 36.64 -34.21
N GLY A 277 -36.55 36.53 -35.45
CA GLY A 277 -36.06 35.26 -36.02
C GLY A 277 -34.63 34.93 -35.62
N SER A 278 -33.65 35.64 -36.20
CA SER A 278 -32.23 35.38 -35.99
C SER A 278 -31.72 35.68 -34.59
N GLY A 279 -32.29 36.68 -33.90
CA GLY A 279 -31.90 37.06 -32.54
C GLY A 279 -32.29 36.00 -31.50
N VAL A 280 -33.49 35.42 -31.61
CA VAL A 280 -33.95 34.35 -30.69
C VAL A 280 -33.14 33.07 -30.91
N GLN A 281 -32.92 32.66 -32.17
CA GLN A 281 -32.12 31.47 -32.49
C GLN A 281 -30.68 31.59 -31.97
N ASN A 282 -30.03 32.74 -32.14
CA ASN A 282 -28.67 32.95 -31.65
C ASN A 282 -28.59 32.95 -30.12
N ARG A 283 -29.58 33.52 -29.42
CA ARG A 283 -29.65 33.48 -27.95
C ARG A 283 -29.84 32.06 -27.43
N LEU A 284 -30.72 31.29 -28.06
CA LEU A 284 -30.92 29.87 -27.74
C LEU A 284 -29.64 29.07 -27.97
N GLY A 285 -28.94 29.31 -29.08
CA GLY A 285 -27.64 28.70 -29.37
C GLY A 285 -26.58 29.02 -28.31
N GLY A 286 -26.49 30.28 -27.87
CA GLY A 286 -25.56 30.69 -26.82
C GLY A 286 -25.87 30.05 -25.46
N LEU A 287 -27.15 30.03 -25.05
CA LEU A 287 -27.56 29.36 -23.81
C LEU A 287 -27.31 27.86 -23.87
N PHE A 288 -27.61 27.22 -25.00
CA PHE A 288 -27.31 25.81 -25.23
C PHE A 288 -25.82 25.54 -25.10
N PHE A 289 -24.97 26.37 -25.71
CA PHE A 289 -23.51 26.21 -25.63
C PHE A 289 -22.99 26.33 -24.19
N VAL A 290 -23.48 27.29 -23.41
CA VAL A 290 -23.11 27.44 -21.99
C VAL A 290 -23.49 26.21 -21.16
N ILE A 291 -24.71 25.69 -21.35
CA ILE A 291 -25.19 24.49 -20.64
C ILE A 291 -24.34 23.26 -21.02
N VAL A 292 -24.10 23.05 -22.30
CA VAL A 292 -23.28 21.94 -22.80
C VAL A 292 -21.86 22.01 -22.25
N ASN A 293 -21.25 23.20 -22.25
CA ASN A 293 -19.91 23.40 -21.69
C ASN A 293 -19.86 23.09 -20.19
N GLN A 294 -20.89 23.48 -19.44
CA GLN A 294 -20.98 23.15 -18.01
C GLN A 294 -21.05 21.64 -17.78
N ILE A 295 -21.84 20.91 -18.58
CA ILE A 295 -21.95 19.44 -18.50
C ILE A 295 -20.59 18.80 -18.77
N PHE A 296 -19.89 19.17 -19.85
CA PHE A 296 -18.56 18.62 -20.14
C PHE A 296 -17.53 18.99 -19.07
N SER A 297 -17.62 20.18 -18.48
CA SER A 297 -16.74 20.59 -17.38
C SER A 297 -16.88 19.68 -16.16
N THR A 298 -18.09 19.17 -15.87
CA THR A 298 -18.29 18.20 -14.77
C THR A 298 -17.59 16.86 -15.01
N ALA A 299 -17.37 16.45 -16.26
CA ALA A 299 -16.65 15.22 -16.57
C ALA A 299 -15.21 15.23 -16.05
N THR A 300 -14.60 16.42 -15.90
CA THR A 300 -13.25 16.57 -15.34
C THR A 300 -13.17 16.17 -13.85
N ALA A 301 -14.30 16.09 -13.14
CA ALA A 301 -14.35 15.60 -11.76
C ALA A 301 -14.17 14.07 -11.66
N LEU A 302 -14.31 13.34 -12.77
CA LEU A 302 -14.19 11.89 -12.80
C LEU A 302 -12.74 11.41 -12.55
N GLU A 303 -11.75 12.10 -13.10
CA GLU A 303 -10.35 11.67 -12.99
C GLU A 303 -9.82 11.69 -11.54
N PRO A 304 -10.02 12.77 -10.75
CA PRO A 304 -9.68 12.75 -9.32
C PRO A 304 -10.42 11.67 -8.55
N PHE A 305 -11.69 11.40 -8.89
CA PHE A 305 -12.50 10.39 -8.23
C PHE A 305 -11.95 8.97 -8.46
N ILE A 306 -11.52 8.65 -9.69
CA ILE A 306 -10.91 7.34 -10.00
C ILE A 306 -9.62 7.14 -9.18
N LYS A 307 -8.78 8.17 -9.08
CA LYS A 307 -7.54 8.13 -8.29
C LYS A 307 -7.81 7.94 -6.80
N GLU A 308 -8.80 8.66 -6.25
CA GLU A 308 -9.19 8.51 -4.83
C GLU A 308 -9.92 7.19 -4.53
N ARG A 309 -10.58 6.57 -5.52
CA ARG A 309 -11.27 5.28 -5.35
C ARG A 309 -10.31 4.17 -4.94
N ALA A 310 -9.10 4.11 -5.49
CA ALA A 310 -8.10 3.11 -5.10
C ALA A 310 -7.77 3.22 -3.60
N LEU A 311 -7.59 4.45 -3.10
CA LEU A 311 -7.33 4.72 -1.69
C LEU A 311 -8.55 4.36 -0.82
N PHE A 312 -9.76 4.68 -1.27
CA PHE A 312 -10.98 4.29 -0.54
C PHE A 312 -11.11 2.78 -0.39
N ILE A 313 -10.86 2.02 -1.45
CA ILE A 313 -10.91 0.56 -1.43
C ILE A 313 -9.86 0.01 -0.47
N HIS A 314 -8.62 0.51 -0.55
CA HIS A 314 -7.54 0.09 0.35
C HIS A 314 -7.89 0.30 1.84
N VAL A 315 -8.41 1.48 2.20
CA VAL A 315 -8.74 1.83 3.59
C VAL A 315 -10.05 1.17 4.07
N SER A 316 -10.91 0.72 3.16
CA SER A 316 -12.17 0.03 3.52
C SER A 316 -12.00 -1.48 3.70
N ILE A 317 -11.04 -2.08 3.00
CA ILE A 317 -10.77 -3.53 3.05
C ILE A 317 -9.75 -3.87 4.15
N SER A 318 -8.91 -2.92 4.57
CA SER A 318 -7.90 -3.09 5.62
C SER A 318 -8.38 -2.66 7.00
#